data_AF-A0A850L2C9-F1
#
_entry.id   AF-A0A850L2C9-F1
#
_cell.length_a   1.000
_cell.length_b   1.000
_cell.length_c   1.000
_cell.angle_alpha   90.00
_cell.angle_beta   90.00
_cell.angle_gamma   90.00
#
_symmetry.space_group_name_H-M   'P 1'
#
loop_
_entity.id
_entity.type
_entity.pdbx_description
1 polymer ?
#
loop_
_entity_poly.entity_id
_entity_poly.type
_entity_poly.pdbx_seq_one_letter_code
_entity_poly.pdbx_strand_id
1 'polypeptide(L)'
;MSFRTLIFGLLVSLFSIASDGKALAIEDFVKKAEYTSLKLSPDGKHLAARVWNNDIFVLVILNRKTMSPTYVFQFNEENEHIDTYEWANNERIVFTKSEQSEYDTQPRSLGQIYAGNFDGSKQKTIFGADASTTSSIKIKDIEL
;
A
#
# COMPACT_ATOMS: atom_id res chain seq x y z
N MET A 1 -0.25 62.09 5.88
CA MET A 1 -0.08 60.66 5.55
C MET A 1 -1.46 60.01 5.64
N SER A 2 -2.03 59.55 4.52
CA SER A 2 -3.46 59.18 4.47
C SER A 2 -3.71 57.87 5.23
N PHE A 3 -4.80 57.80 6.00
CA PHE A 3 -5.23 56.63 6.79
C PHE A 3 -5.33 55.33 5.94
N ARG A 4 -5.55 55.48 4.63
CA ARG A 4 -5.63 54.37 3.67
C ARG A 4 -4.27 53.70 3.40
N THR A 5 -3.18 54.46 3.50
CA THR A 5 -1.81 53.96 3.33
C THR A 5 -1.35 53.15 4.54
N LEU A 6 -1.87 53.47 5.74
CA LEU A 6 -1.61 52.74 6.98
C LEU A 6 -2.30 51.37 7.02
N ILE A 7 -3.54 51.27 6.50
CA ILE A 7 -4.29 50.00 6.46
C ILE A 7 -3.66 49.01 5.48
N PHE A 8 -3.13 49.49 4.34
CA PHE A 8 -2.50 48.63 3.35
C PHE A 8 -1.17 48.04 3.86
N GLY A 9 -0.40 48.81 4.64
CA GLY A 9 0.82 48.32 5.29
C GLY A 9 0.54 47.29 6.41
N LEU A 10 -0.56 47.45 7.15
CA LEU A 10 -0.95 46.52 8.21
C LEU A 10 -1.43 45.16 7.65
N LEU A 11 -2.08 45.15 6.48
CA LEU A 11 -2.57 43.92 5.87
C LEU A 11 -1.45 43.03 5.29
N VAL A 12 -0.35 43.62 4.83
CA VAL A 12 0.81 42.88 4.30
C VAL A 12 1.64 42.24 5.43
N SER A 13 1.63 42.81 6.63
CA SER A 13 2.33 42.29 7.81
C SER A 13 1.71 41.01 8.40
N LEU A 14 0.46 40.68 8.06
CA LEU A 14 -0.23 39.50 8.61
C LEU A 14 -0.03 38.23 7.76
N PHE A 15 0.69 38.31 6.65
CA PHE A 15 0.98 37.19 5.76
C PHE A 15 2.33 36.51 6.04
N SER A 16 2.82 36.56 7.28
CA SER A 16 3.95 35.74 7.70
C SER A 16 3.49 34.30 7.85
N ILE A 17 3.71 33.49 6.81
CA ILE A 17 3.55 32.04 6.85
C ILE A 17 4.61 31.52 7.83
N ALA A 18 4.19 31.15 9.04
CA ALA A 18 5.03 30.38 9.95
C ALA A 18 5.24 28.98 9.32
N SER A 19 6.41 28.78 8.73
CA SER A 19 6.87 27.46 8.30
C SER A 19 7.29 26.69 9.54
N ASP A 20 6.38 25.92 10.14
CA ASP A 20 6.71 24.96 11.19
C ASP A 20 7.36 23.72 10.56
N GLY A 21 8.60 23.92 10.08
CA GLY A 21 9.42 22.87 9.49
C GLY A 21 10.00 22.03 10.61
N LYS A 22 9.22 21.08 11.13
CA LYS A 22 9.74 20.08 12.08
C LYS A 22 10.96 19.40 11.44
N ALA A 23 12.11 19.51 12.10
CA ALA A 23 13.31 18.83 11.64
C ALA A 23 13.02 17.33 11.60
N LEU A 24 13.06 16.74 10.41
CA LEU A 24 12.87 15.31 10.22
C LEU A 24 14.06 14.59 10.85
N ALA A 25 13.77 13.56 11.64
CA ALA A 25 14.80 12.79 12.32
C ALA A 25 15.60 12.01 11.26
N ILE A 26 16.91 11.81 11.47
CA ILE A 26 17.73 11.02 10.52
C ILE A 26 17.15 9.60 10.40
N GLU A 27 16.60 9.10 11.50
CA GLU A 27 15.89 7.84 11.64
C GLU A 27 14.74 7.71 10.64
N ASP A 28 14.02 8.79 10.31
CA ASP A 28 12.92 8.80 9.35
C ASP A 28 13.39 8.53 7.91
N PHE A 29 14.67 8.82 7.61
CA PHE A 29 15.28 8.60 6.30
C PHE A 29 16.04 7.28 6.20
N VAL A 30 16.44 6.70 7.34
CA VAL A 30 17.13 5.40 7.41
C VAL A 30 16.15 4.25 7.62
N LYS A 31 14.90 4.54 8.05
CA LYS A 31 13.84 3.53 8.17
C LYS A 31 13.59 2.88 6.80
N LYS A 32 13.78 1.56 6.71
CA LYS A 32 13.42 0.77 5.54
C LYS A 32 11.93 1.01 5.26
N ALA A 33 11.59 1.42 4.04
CA ALA A 33 10.20 1.66 3.66
C ALA A 33 9.40 0.37 3.85
N GLU A 34 8.60 0.32 4.92
CA GLU A 34 7.71 -0.81 5.21
C GLU A 34 6.68 -0.99 4.08
N TYR A 35 6.38 0.07 3.35
CA TYR A 35 5.47 0.10 2.20
C TYR A 35 6.24 0.33 0.89
N THR A 36 6.38 -0.71 0.08
CA THR A 36 6.81 -0.59 -1.31
C THR A 36 5.56 -0.52 -2.18
N SER A 37 5.31 0.57 -2.91
CA SER A 37 4.10 0.78 -3.76
C SER A 37 2.76 0.90 -3.01
N LEU A 38 2.33 2.13 -2.74
CA LEU A 38 1.00 2.49 -2.24
C LEU A 38 0.12 2.95 -3.43
N LYS A 39 -1.10 2.42 -3.56
CA LYS A 39 -2.06 2.82 -4.61
C LYS A 39 -3.43 3.11 -4.04
N LEU A 40 -4.02 4.20 -4.51
CA LEU A 40 -5.38 4.59 -4.19
C LEU A 40 -6.37 3.88 -5.12
N SER A 41 -7.44 3.34 -4.55
CA SER A 41 -8.60 2.84 -5.31
C SER A 41 -9.21 3.92 -6.21
N PRO A 42 -9.84 3.58 -7.35
CA PRO A 42 -10.38 4.59 -8.27
C PRO A 42 -11.44 5.52 -7.65
N ASP A 43 -12.25 5.03 -6.71
CA ASP A 43 -13.22 5.86 -5.96
C ASP A 43 -12.61 6.59 -4.75
N GLY A 44 -11.35 6.31 -4.46
CA GLY A 44 -10.57 6.89 -3.39
C GLY A 44 -10.85 6.35 -2.00
N LYS A 45 -11.72 5.36 -1.77
CA LYS A 45 -12.07 4.98 -0.39
C LYS A 45 -11.03 4.09 0.29
N HIS A 46 -10.24 3.37 -0.49
CA HIS A 46 -9.28 2.37 -0.03
C HIS A 46 -7.87 2.69 -0.54
N LEU A 47 -6.88 2.42 0.30
CA LEU A 47 -5.48 2.34 -0.08
C LEU A 47 -5.08 0.87 -0.09
N ALA A 48 -4.24 0.50 -1.06
CA ALA A 48 -3.57 -0.79 -1.08
C ALA A 48 -2.06 -0.55 -1.02
N ALA A 49 -1.33 -1.38 -0.29
CA ALA A 49 0.11 -1.24 -0.14
C ALA A 49 0.78 -2.61 -0.07
N ARG A 50 1.90 -2.76 -0.78
CA ARG A 50 2.73 -3.97 -0.66
C ARG A 50 3.75 -3.77 0.47
N VAL A 51 3.68 -4.64 1.46
CA VAL A 51 4.39 -4.52 2.75
C VAL A 51 5.33 -5.68 2.96
N TRP A 52 6.55 -5.41 3.43
CA TRP A 52 7.44 -6.46 3.92
C TRP A 52 7.02 -6.89 5.32
N ASN A 53 6.57 -8.12 5.49
CA ASN A 53 6.08 -8.67 6.75
C ASN A 53 6.51 -10.14 6.89
N ASN A 54 7.12 -10.51 8.02
CA ASN A 54 7.57 -11.88 8.30
C ASN A 54 8.31 -12.52 7.12
N ASP A 55 9.32 -11.82 6.60
CA ASP A 55 10.18 -12.25 5.49
C ASP A 55 9.50 -12.45 4.11
N ILE A 56 8.23 -12.06 3.98
CA ILE A 56 7.51 -12.05 2.71
C ILE A 56 6.93 -10.68 2.37
N PHE A 57 6.59 -10.47 1.09
CA PHE A 57 5.82 -9.30 0.68
C PHE A 57 4.33 -9.67 0.64
N VAL A 58 3.53 -8.96 1.43
CA VAL A 58 2.06 -9.10 1.48
C VAL A 58 1.38 -7.86 0.92
N LEU A 59 0.08 -7.95 0.62
CA LEU A 59 -0.71 -6.81 0.15
C LEU A 59 -1.73 -6.41 1.21
N VAL A 60 -1.54 -5.26 1.81
CA VAL A 60 -2.39 -4.70 2.86
C VAL A 60 -3.37 -3.70 2.26
N ILE A 61 -4.64 -3.83 2.63
CA ILE A 61 -5.71 -2.88 2.33
C ILE A 61 -5.96 -2.03 3.57
N LEU A 62 -6.00 -0.72 3.39
CA LEU A 62 -6.26 0.25 4.44
C LEU A 62 -7.53 1.05 4.11
N ASN A 63 -8.28 1.41 5.15
CA ASN A 63 -9.29 2.46 5.04
C ASN A 63 -8.57 3.82 4.85
N ARG A 64 -8.90 4.58 3.79
CA ARG A 64 -8.20 5.86 3.53
C ARG A 64 -8.35 6.87 4.68
N LYS A 65 -9.50 6.90 5.36
CA LYS A 65 -9.78 7.93 6.37
C LYS A 65 -9.08 7.63 7.69
N THR A 66 -9.12 6.38 8.13
CA THR A 66 -8.56 5.99 9.44
C THR A 66 -7.12 5.51 9.33
N MET A 67 -6.64 5.23 8.13
CA MET A 67 -5.36 4.56 7.85
C MET A 67 -5.25 3.19 8.53
N SER A 68 -6.36 2.63 9.01
CA SER A 68 -6.38 1.34 9.67
C SER A 68 -6.40 0.22 8.62
N PRO A 69 -5.64 -0.86 8.82
CA PRO A 69 -5.75 -2.05 8.02
C PRO A 69 -7.15 -2.65 8.09
N THR A 70 -7.70 -2.98 6.92
CA THR A 70 -9.01 -3.63 6.78
C THR A 70 -8.91 -5.05 6.25
N TYR A 71 -7.84 -5.36 5.49
CA TYR A 71 -7.64 -6.69 4.93
C TYR A 71 -6.17 -6.92 4.52
N VAL A 72 -5.72 -8.18 4.49
CA VAL A 72 -4.40 -8.57 3.94
C VAL A 72 -4.56 -9.75 3.00
N PHE A 73 -3.98 -9.62 1.81
CA PHE A 73 -3.73 -10.76 0.93
C PHE A 73 -2.30 -11.27 1.17
N GLN A 74 -2.23 -12.57 1.43
CA GLN A 74 -0.99 -13.32 1.51
C GLN A 74 -1.20 -14.73 0.94
N PHE A 75 -0.13 -15.30 0.42
CA PHE A 75 -0.11 -16.71 0.04
C PHE A 75 0.20 -17.60 1.25
N ASN A 76 0.18 -18.92 1.04
CA ASN A 76 0.31 -19.89 2.13
C ASN A 76 1.76 -20.22 2.47
N GLU A 77 2.66 -20.15 1.49
CA GLU A 77 4.04 -20.56 1.67
C GLU A 77 4.91 -19.39 2.11
N GLU A 78 5.91 -19.68 2.95
CA GLU A 78 6.79 -18.68 3.58
C GLU A 78 7.82 -18.07 2.61
N ASN A 79 7.85 -18.57 1.37
CA ASN A 79 8.68 -18.07 0.28
C ASN A 79 7.85 -17.46 -0.86
N GLU A 80 6.53 -17.36 -0.72
CA GLU A 80 5.63 -16.79 -1.72
C GLU A 80 5.30 -15.33 -1.40
N HIS A 81 5.56 -14.47 -2.36
CA HIS A 81 5.42 -13.03 -2.24
C HIS A 81 4.35 -12.52 -3.20
N ILE A 82 3.58 -11.52 -2.75
CA ILE A 82 2.93 -10.60 -3.68
C ILE A 82 4.02 -9.84 -4.43
N ASP A 83 4.00 -9.92 -5.76
CA ASP A 83 4.99 -9.28 -6.62
C ASP A 83 4.51 -7.89 -7.06
N THR A 84 3.49 -7.84 -7.92
CA THR A 84 2.85 -6.59 -8.36
C THR A 84 1.34 -6.63 -8.11
N TYR A 85 0.69 -5.47 -8.10
CA TYR A 85 -0.77 -5.40 -7.98
C TYR A 85 -1.35 -4.15 -8.65
N GLU A 86 -2.62 -4.23 -9.06
CA GLU A 86 -3.40 -3.15 -9.64
C GLU A 86 -4.87 -3.19 -9.20
N TRP A 87 -5.49 -2.01 -9.08
CA TRP A 87 -6.94 -1.91 -8.97
C TRP A 87 -7.59 -2.14 -10.34
N ALA A 88 -8.43 -3.15 -10.47
CA ALA A 88 -9.20 -3.39 -11.68
C ALA A 88 -10.51 -2.59 -11.72
N ASN A 89 -11.06 -2.26 -10.54
CA ASN A 89 -12.19 -1.34 -10.37
C ASN A 89 -12.21 -0.83 -8.91
N ASN A 90 -13.32 -0.21 -8.47
CA ASN A 90 -13.46 0.32 -7.10
C ASN A 90 -13.29 -0.73 -6.00
N GLU A 91 -13.55 -2.01 -6.31
CA GLU A 91 -13.56 -3.08 -5.33
C GLU A 91 -12.47 -4.12 -5.56
N ARG A 92 -12.15 -4.43 -6.82
CA ARG A 92 -11.34 -5.56 -7.23
C ARG A 92 -9.89 -5.17 -7.40
N ILE A 93 -9.02 -5.98 -6.81
CA ILE A 93 -7.58 -5.91 -6.95
C ILE A 93 -7.10 -7.17 -7.67
N VAL A 94 -6.19 -6.98 -8.60
CA VAL A 94 -5.47 -8.04 -9.33
C VAL A 94 -4.02 -7.99 -8.89
N PHE A 95 -3.41 -9.13 -8.61
CA PHE A 95 -2.03 -9.20 -8.14
C PHE A 95 -1.31 -10.45 -8.66
N THR A 96 0.02 -10.37 -8.69
CA THR A 96 0.89 -11.44 -9.18
C THR A 96 1.69 -12.09 -8.07
N LYS A 97 2.12 -13.34 -8.30
CA LYS A 97 2.96 -14.11 -7.38
C LYS A 97 4.41 -14.16 -7.84
N SER A 98 5.32 -14.02 -6.88
CA SER A 98 6.74 -14.36 -7.03
C SER A 98 7.15 -15.30 -5.90
N GLU A 99 8.22 -16.05 -6.11
CA GLU A 99 8.75 -17.00 -5.14
C GLU A 99 10.24 -16.76 -4.93
N GLN A 100 10.73 -16.86 -3.71
CA GLN A 100 12.15 -16.74 -3.39
C GLN A 100 12.67 -18.04 -2.77
N SER A 101 13.43 -18.83 -3.53
CA SER A 101 14.11 -19.99 -2.94
C SER A 101 15.32 -19.56 -2.10
N GLU A 102 15.85 -20.45 -1.27
CA GLU A 102 17.06 -20.22 -0.47
C GLU A 102 18.29 -19.83 -1.31
N TYR A 103 18.31 -20.25 -2.59
CA TYR A 103 19.41 -19.97 -3.52
C TYR A 103 19.21 -18.66 -4.29
N ASP A 104 18.02 -18.06 -4.21
CA ASP A 104 17.69 -16.85 -4.93
C ASP A 104 18.04 -15.60 -4.11
N THR A 105 18.82 -14.70 -4.71
CA THR A 105 19.11 -13.40 -4.09
C THR A 105 17.92 -12.44 -4.12
N GLN A 106 16.92 -12.69 -4.97
CA GLN A 106 15.68 -11.91 -5.11
C GLN A 106 14.51 -12.81 -5.52
N PRO A 107 13.26 -12.47 -5.16
CA PRO A 107 12.08 -13.19 -5.61
C PRO A 107 11.97 -13.26 -7.15
N ARG A 108 11.63 -14.42 -7.68
CA ARG A 108 11.41 -14.66 -9.11
C ARG A 108 9.92 -14.67 -9.40
N SER A 109 9.47 -13.86 -10.37
CA SER A 109 8.07 -13.83 -10.77
C SER A 109 7.66 -15.17 -11.39
N LEU A 110 6.50 -15.69 -10.98
CA LEU A 110 5.93 -16.95 -11.50
C LEU A 110 4.90 -16.70 -12.61
N GLY A 111 4.60 -15.43 -12.93
CA GLY A 111 3.61 -15.07 -13.95
C GLY A 111 2.17 -15.48 -13.61
N GLN A 112 1.91 -15.89 -12.36
CA GLN A 112 0.60 -16.30 -11.90
C GLN A 112 -0.20 -15.06 -11.45
N ILE A 113 -1.46 -14.99 -11.84
CA ILE A 113 -2.34 -13.84 -11.66
C ILE A 113 -3.53 -14.26 -10.79
N TYR A 114 -3.80 -13.47 -9.78
CA TYR A 114 -4.90 -13.66 -8.83
C TYR A 114 -5.74 -12.39 -8.76
N ALA A 115 -6.98 -12.53 -8.29
CA ALA A 115 -7.85 -11.40 -8.05
C ALA A 115 -8.71 -11.59 -6.80
N GLY A 116 -8.90 -10.52 -6.04
CA GLY A 116 -9.72 -10.47 -4.83
C GLY A 116 -10.45 -9.13 -4.73
N ASN A 117 -11.57 -9.08 -4.03
CA ASN A 117 -12.14 -7.80 -3.63
C ASN A 117 -11.40 -7.29 -2.40
N PHE A 118 -11.34 -5.98 -2.18
CA PHE A 118 -10.59 -5.36 -1.09
C PHE A 118 -10.93 -5.88 0.33
N ASP A 119 -12.11 -6.51 0.48
CA ASP A 119 -12.62 -7.12 1.71
C ASP A 119 -12.32 -8.62 1.81
N GLY A 120 -11.55 -9.17 0.87
CA GLY A 120 -11.26 -10.60 0.77
C GLY A 120 -12.32 -11.43 0.08
N SER A 121 -13.43 -10.84 -0.39
CA SER A 121 -14.47 -11.60 -1.07
C SER A 121 -14.10 -11.92 -2.52
N LYS A 122 -14.78 -12.93 -3.09
CA LYS A 122 -14.72 -13.31 -4.52
C LYS A 122 -13.31 -13.65 -5.03
N GLN A 123 -12.45 -14.21 -4.18
CA GLN A 123 -11.07 -14.52 -4.58
C GLN A 123 -11.03 -15.58 -5.68
N LYS A 124 -10.12 -15.39 -6.64
CA LYS A 124 -9.99 -16.27 -7.80
C LYS A 124 -8.58 -16.22 -8.38
N THR A 125 -8.03 -17.39 -8.69
CA THR A 125 -6.87 -17.50 -9.60
C THR A 125 -7.32 -17.23 -11.03
N ILE A 126 -6.77 -16.18 -11.65
CA ILE A 126 -7.08 -15.77 -13.02
C ILE A 126 -6.26 -16.58 -14.01
N PHE A 127 -4.97 -16.79 -13.72
CA PHE A 127 -4.04 -17.51 -14.57
C PHE A 127 -2.89 -18.08 -13.74
N GLY A 128 -2.40 -19.28 -14.08
CA GLY A 128 -1.27 -19.92 -13.39
C GLY A 128 -1.52 -21.39 -13.10
N ALA A 129 -0.50 -22.07 -12.56
CA ALA A 129 -0.59 -23.49 -12.21
C ALA A 129 -1.71 -23.77 -11.19
N ASP A 130 -1.97 -22.80 -10.31
CA ASP A 130 -2.99 -22.90 -9.26
C ASP A 130 -4.43 -22.73 -9.79
N ALA A 131 -4.63 -22.47 -11.09
CA ALA A 131 -5.96 -22.19 -11.64
C ALA A 131 -6.92 -23.40 -11.61
N SER A 132 -6.38 -24.62 -11.53
CA SER A 132 -7.15 -25.86 -11.39
C SER A 132 -7.38 -26.28 -9.93
N THR A 133 -6.72 -25.61 -8.97
CA THR A 133 -6.78 -25.92 -7.54
C THR A 133 -7.58 -24.84 -6.81
N THR A 134 -8.47 -25.22 -5.88
CA THR A 134 -9.28 -24.27 -5.10
C THR A 134 -8.36 -23.29 -4.35
N SER A 135 -8.46 -22.00 -4.71
CA SER A 135 -7.55 -20.88 -4.39
C SER A 135 -6.86 -20.93 -3.02
N SER A 136 -5.52 -20.97 -3.03
CA SER A 136 -4.61 -21.05 -1.86
C SER A 136 -4.36 -19.73 -1.13
N ILE A 137 -5.24 -18.74 -1.25
CA ILE A 137 -5.01 -17.42 -0.65
C ILE A 137 -5.57 -17.42 0.78
N LYS A 138 -4.71 -17.18 1.77
CA LYS A 138 -5.10 -17.16 3.19
C LYS A 138 -5.46 -15.76 3.67
N ILE A 139 -6.35 -15.75 4.65
CA ILE A 139 -6.69 -14.60 5.48
C ILE A 139 -5.91 -14.76 6.78
N LYS A 140 -5.11 -13.78 7.16
CA LYS A 140 -4.48 -13.75 8.49
C LYS A 140 -4.91 -12.47 9.21
N ASP A 141 -5.36 -12.63 10.45
CA ASP A 141 -5.60 -11.49 11.33
C ASP A 141 -4.27 -10.77 11.57
N ILE A 142 -4.34 -9.45 11.49
CA ILE A 142 -3.16 -8.59 11.45
C ILE A 142 -2.70 -8.33 12.88
N GLU A 143 -1.61 -8.94 13.30
CA GLU A 143 -0.72 -8.38 14.32
C GLU A 143 0.40 -7.63 13.56
N LEU A 144 0.27 -6.31 13.44
CA LEU A 144 1.32 -5.39 12.98
C LEU A 144 2.00 -4.77 14.20
#